data_AF-A0A5E4BRL0-F1
#
_entry.id   AF-A0A5E4BRL0-F1
#
_cell.length_a   1.000
_cell.length_b   1.000
_cell.length_c   1.000
_cell.angle_alpha   90.00
_cell.angle_beta   90.00
_cell.angle_gamma   90.00
#
_symmetry.space_group_name_H-M   'P 1'
#
loop_
_entity.id
_entity.type
_entity.pdbx_description
1 polymer ?
#
loop_
_entity_poly.entity_id
_entity_poly.type
_entity_poly.pdbx_seq_one_letter_code
_entity_poly.pdbx_strand_id
1 'polypeptide(L)'
;MLWFSGVRALAERPCRRSPGITCCVLLLLNCSGVPMSLASSFLTGSVAKCENEGEVLQIPFITDNPCIMCVCLNKEVTCKREKCPVLSRDCALAIKQRGACCERCKGCTYEGNTYNSSFKWHSPAEPCVLHQCQEGVVTQSEVRCVVHCRNPLEHLGACCPTCPGCVFEGVQYREGEEFHPEGNKCIKCSCVFASISKFKLRPDFSLGRSAEVYVTAMPEWVKNTDLLPS
;
A
#
# COMPACT_ATOMS: atom_id res chain seq x y z
N MET A 1 17.84 -39.79 42.75
CA MET A 1 19.18 -40.35 42.42
C MET A 1 19.50 -39.94 40.98
N LEU A 2 20.63 -39.24 40.75
CA LEU A 2 21.24 -38.96 39.42
C LEU A 2 20.39 -38.01 38.51
N TRP A 3 20.76 -36.78 38.07
CA TRP A 3 22.05 -36.14 37.67
C TRP A 3 22.78 -36.95 36.58
N PHE A 4 23.28 -36.45 35.44
CA PHE A 4 23.55 -35.13 34.84
C PHE A 4 23.52 -35.31 33.29
N SER A 5 23.55 -34.34 32.36
CA SER A 5 23.44 -32.85 32.34
C SER A 5 23.17 -32.39 30.89
N GLY A 6 22.94 -31.09 30.65
CA GLY A 6 22.92 -30.49 29.30
C GLY A 6 24.08 -29.49 29.06
N VAL A 7 24.42 -29.22 27.80
CA VAL A 7 25.41 -28.19 27.41
C VAL A 7 24.80 -27.24 26.37
N ARG A 8 24.79 -25.94 26.67
CA ARG A 8 24.42 -24.88 25.71
C ARG A 8 25.64 -24.46 24.92
N ALA A 9 25.47 -24.24 23.61
CA ALA A 9 26.48 -23.56 22.80
C ALA A 9 26.67 -22.11 23.27
N LEU A 10 27.91 -21.66 23.35
CA LEU A 10 28.27 -20.27 23.62
C LEU A 10 28.92 -19.65 22.37
N ALA A 11 28.67 -18.36 22.17
CA ALA A 11 29.08 -17.63 20.98
C ALA A 11 30.57 -17.24 21.01
N GLU A 12 31.25 -17.44 19.88
CA GLU A 12 32.59 -16.90 19.67
C GLU A 12 32.53 -15.40 19.33
N ARG A 13 33.39 -14.60 19.97
CA ARG A 13 33.68 -13.21 19.61
C ARG A 13 35.11 -13.12 19.09
N PRO A 14 35.41 -12.26 18.11
CA PRO A 14 36.70 -12.28 17.42
C PRO A 14 37.83 -11.68 18.27
N CYS A 15 38.94 -12.40 18.39
CA CYS A 15 40.14 -11.90 19.05
C CYS A 15 40.97 -10.99 18.14
N ARG A 16 41.22 -9.79 18.68
CA ARG A 16 41.92 -8.64 18.09
C ARG A 16 43.40 -8.97 17.80
N ARG A 17 43.84 -8.71 16.57
CA ARG A 17 45.23 -8.89 16.11
C ARG A 17 46.10 -7.71 16.56
N SER A 18 47.28 -7.97 17.13
CA SER A 18 48.32 -6.96 17.40
C SER A 18 49.72 -7.57 17.18
N PRO A 19 50.72 -6.81 16.68
CA PRO A 19 52.02 -7.37 16.27
C PRO A 19 53.16 -7.18 17.30
N GLY A 20 54.15 -8.08 17.24
CA GLY A 20 55.37 -8.09 18.08
C GLY A 20 55.97 -9.51 18.09
N ILE A 21 56.73 -9.92 17.07
CA ILE A 21 58.20 -9.76 16.91
C ILE A 21 59.02 -10.69 17.84
N THR A 22 59.75 -11.61 17.19
CA THR A 22 60.84 -12.49 17.68
C THR A 22 60.60 -13.44 18.86
N CYS A 23 60.71 -14.75 18.58
CA CYS A 23 61.94 -15.47 18.94
C CYS A 23 62.19 -16.64 17.97
N CYS A 24 63.40 -16.77 17.43
CA CYS A 24 63.79 -17.87 16.57
C CYS A 24 64.33 -19.04 17.40
N VAL A 25 63.69 -20.21 17.35
CA VAL A 25 64.36 -21.49 17.66
C VAL A 25 63.95 -22.52 16.61
N LEU A 26 64.95 -23.19 16.04
CA LEU A 26 64.80 -24.14 14.95
C LEU A 26 64.25 -25.48 15.44
N LEU A 27 63.20 -25.98 14.79
CA LEU A 27 62.94 -27.42 14.68
C LEU A 27 62.72 -27.77 13.20
N LEU A 28 63.73 -28.44 12.64
CA LEU A 28 63.75 -28.92 11.26
C LEU A 28 62.84 -30.16 11.13
N LEU A 29 61.52 -29.93 11.11
CA LEU A 29 60.56 -30.96 10.73
C LEU A 29 60.38 -30.95 9.21
N ASN A 30 60.75 -32.06 8.58
CA ASN A 30 60.43 -32.37 7.19
C ASN A 30 58.92 -32.54 7.02
N CYS A 31 58.18 -31.43 6.96
CA CYS A 31 56.94 -31.38 6.23
C CYS A 31 57.31 -31.41 4.75
N SER A 32 57.32 -32.61 4.17
CA SER A 32 57.29 -32.79 2.72
C SER A 32 56.16 -31.94 2.18
N GLY A 33 56.52 -30.87 1.46
CA GLY A 33 55.57 -29.90 0.96
C GLY A 33 54.68 -30.55 -0.08
N VAL A 34 53.57 -31.16 0.36
CA VAL A 34 52.43 -31.40 -0.52
C VAL A 34 52.06 -30.02 -1.04
N PRO A 35 52.17 -29.75 -2.35
CA PRO A 35 51.77 -28.45 -2.87
C PRO A 35 50.28 -28.32 -2.55
N MET A 36 49.95 -27.38 -1.66
CA MET A 36 48.56 -27.01 -1.40
C MET A 36 48.06 -26.36 -2.68
N SER A 37 47.54 -27.18 -3.57
CA SER A 37 47.00 -26.77 -4.86
C SER A 37 45.79 -25.89 -4.57
N LEU A 38 46.03 -24.58 -4.54
CA LEU A 38 45.02 -23.56 -4.73
C LEU A 38 44.55 -23.69 -6.18
N ALA A 39 43.74 -24.73 -6.41
CA ALA A 39 43.05 -24.99 -7.65
C ALA A 39 41.94 -23.94 -7.79
N SER A 40 42.35 -22.71 -8.10
CA SER A 40 41.49 -21.66 -8.61
C SER A 40 40.95 -22.15 -9.95
N SER A 41 39.82 -22.84 -9.93
CA SER A 41 39.11 -23.28 -11.13
C SER A 41 38.52 -22.04 -11.81
N PHE A 42 39.34 -21.37 -12.63
CA PHE A 42 38.92 -20.24 -13.44
C PHE A 42 37.90 -20.72 -14.46
N LEU A 43 36.62 -20.43 -14.20
CA LEU A 43 35.53 -20.69 -15.14
C LEU A 43 35.68 -19.73 -16.33
N THR A 44 36.06 -20.27 -17.47
CA THR A 44 36.17 -19.54 -18.74
C THR A 44 34.93 -19.81 -19.58
N GLY A 45 34.37 -18.79 -20.22
CA GLY A 45 33.18 -18.91 -21.07
C GLY A 45 33.08 -17.78 -22.09
N SER A 46 32.19 -17.96 -23.06
CA SER A 46 31.93 -17.02 -24.16
C SER A 46 30.43 -16.72 -24.29
N VAL A 47 30.09 -15.62 -24.96
CA VAL A 47 28.69 -15.23 -25.20
C VAL A 47 28.09 -16.11 -26.31
N ALA A 48 26.96 -16.75 -26.03
CA ALA A 48 26.25 -17.54 -27.01
C ALA A 48 25.61 -16.65 -28.10
N LYS A 49 25.64 -17.13 -29.34
CA LYS A 49 25.09 -16.45 -30.52
C LYS A 49 23.75 -17.04 -30.94
N CYS A 50 22.96 -16.25 -31.66
CA CYS A 50 21.63 -16.62 -32.15
C CYS A 50 21.31 -15.93 -33.48
N GLU A 51 20.36 -16.48 -34.24
CA GLU A 51 20.08 -16.05 -35.61
C GLU A 51 18.88 -15.11 -35.74
N ASN A 52 17.75 -15.41 -35.09
CA ASN A 52 16.50 -14.69 -35.30
C ASN A 52 16.30 -13.61 -34.22
N GLU A 53 16.39 -12.33 -34.57
CA GLU A 53 16.17 -11.22 -33.64
C GLU A 53 14.76 -11.28 -33.01
N GLY A 54 14.69 -11.17 -31.68
CA GLY A 54 13.45 -11.27 -30.91
C GLY A 54 12.94 -12.69 -30.63
N GLU A 55 13.63 -13.75 -31.11
CA GLU A 55 13.28 -15.13 -30.79
C GLU A 55 13.45 -15.43 -29.30
N VAL A 56 12.43 -16.06 -28.69
CA VAL A 56 12.49 -16.58 -27.32
C VAL A 56 13.13 -17.97 -27.36
N LEU A 57 14.34 -18.07 -26.82
CA LEU A 57 15.18 -19.25 -26.92
C LEU A 57 14.89 -20.24 -25.79
N GLN A 58 14.70 -21.51 -26.13
CA GLN A 58 14.63 -22.60 -25.15
C GLN A 58 16.01 -23.22 -24.96
N ILE A 59 16.61 -22.98 -23.80
CA ILE A 59 17.97 -23.41 -23.48
C ILE A 59 17.89 -24.40 -22.31
N PRO A 60 18.20 -25.69 -22.52
CA PRO A 60 18.15 -26.71 -21.47
C PRO A 60 18.94 -26.29 -20.23
N PHE A 61 18.40 -26.63 -19.05
CA PHE A 61 18.90 -26.28 -17.73
C PHE A 61 18.88 -24.77 -17.37
N ILE A 62 18.55 -23.88 -18.32
CA ILE A 62 18.41 -22.44 -18.09
C ILE A 62 16.94 -22.02 -18.10
N THR A 63 16.22 -22.24 -19.22
CA THR A 63 14.80 -21.84 -19.36
C THR A 63 13.81 -22.87 -18.81
N ASP A 64 14.31 -24.02 -18.33
CA ASP A 64 13.56 -24.91 -17.43
C ASP A 64 13.16 -24.20 -16.13
N ASN A 65 13.88 -23.13 -15.76
CA ASN A 65 13.48 -22.24 -14.68
C ASN A 65 12.50 -21.18 -15.21
N PRO A 66 11.21 -21.20 -14.83
CA PRO A 66 10.21 -20.27 -15.36
C PRO A 66 10.45 -18.80 -14.99
N CYS A 67 11.43 -18.51 -14.12
CA CYS A 67 11.88 -17.15 -13.82
C CYS A 67 12.97 -16.63 -14.75
N ILE A 68 13.48 -17.43 -15.70
CA ILE A 68 14.54 -17.03 -16.63
C ILE A 68 13.99 -17.09 -18.04
N MET A 69 13.94 -15.94 -18.71
CA MET A 69 13.60 -15.87 -20.13
C MET A 69 14.81 -15.39 -20.93
N CYS A 70 15.13 -16.09 -22.00
CA CYS A 70 16.22 -15.75 -22.90
C CYS A 70 15.65 -15.32 -24.25
N VAL A 71 16.15 -14.21 -24.78
CA VAL A 71 15.74 -13.64 -26.07
C VAL A 71 16.98 -13.31 -26.90
N CYS A 72 16.91 -13.55 -28.21
CA CYS A 72 17.95 -13.14 -29.13
C CYS A 72 17.91 -11.63 -29.36
N LEU A 73 19.01 -10.93 -29.04
CA LEU A 73 19.16 -9.49 -29.25
C LEU A 73 20.57 -9.21 -29.80
N ASN A 74 20.67 -8.51 -30.92
CA ASN A 74 21.95 -8.19 -31.59
C ASN A 74 22.80 -9.43 -31.89
N LYS A 75 22.16 -10.53 -32.32
CA LYS A 75 22.76 -11.86 -32.54
C LYS A 75 23.37 -12.50 -31.28
N GLU A 76 23.04 -12.01 -30.09
CA GLU A 76 23.50 -12.54 -28.81
C GLU A 76 22.35 -13.00 -27.92
N VAL A 77 22.57 -14.11 -27.20
CA VAL A 77 21.60 -14.66 -26.26
C VAL A 77 21.54 -13.80 -25.00
N THR A 78 20.47 -13.02 -24.86
CA THR A 78 20.25 -12.16 -23.69
C THR A 78 19.22 -12.78 -22.76
N CYS A 79 19.66 -13.26 -21.58
CA CYS A 79 18.77 -13.83 -20.56
C CYS A 79 18.45 -12.83 -19.45
N LYS A 80 17.17 -12.70 -19.11
CA LYS A 80 16.68 -11.87 -18.00
C LYS A 80 16.00 -12.75 -16.96
N ARG A 81 16.32 -12.52 -15.69
CA ARG A 81 15.64 -13.14 -14.54
C ARG A 81 14.55 -12.23 -14.00
N GLU A 82 13.32 -12.73 -13.88
CA GLU A 82 12.23 -12.06 -13.20
C GLU A 82 12.49 -11.99 -11.68
N LYS A 83 12.09 -10.87 -11.05
CA LYS A 83 12.11 -10.70 -9.59
C LYS A 83 10.68 -10.71 -9.10
N CYS A 84 10.34 -11.63 -8.20
CA CYS A 84 8.99 -11.71 -7.68
C CYS A 84 8.66 -10.55 -6.72
N PRO A 85 7.42 -10.04 -6.77
CA PRO A 85 6.95 -9.08 -5.77
C PRO A 85 6.87 -9.74 -4.40
N VAL A 86 7.05 -8.95 -3.34
CA VAL A 86 6.81 -9.40 -1.96
C VAL A 86 5.29 -9.48 -1.76
N LEU A 87 4.79 -10.63 -1.34
CA LEU A 87 3.37 -10.81 -1.01
C LEU A 87 3.00 -10.06 0.28
N SER A 88 1.72 -9.70 0.45
CA SER A 88 1.27 -9.05 1.69
C SER A 88 1.46 -9.97 2.89
N ARG A 89 1.67 -9.40 4.08
CA ARG A 89 1.72 -10.15 5.33
C ARG A 89 0.36 -10.78 5.70
N ASP A 90 -0.72 -10.22 5.19
CA ASP A 90 -2.09 -10.71 5.41
C ASP A 90 -2.44 -11.90 4.50
N CYS A 91 -1.51 -12.31 3.62
CA CYS A 91 -1.68 -13.39 2.66
C CYS A 91 -1.60 -14.76 3.34
N ALA A 92 -2.73 -15.27 3.83
CA ALA A 92 -2.82 -16.60 4.46
C ALA A 92 -2.48 -17.78 3.52
N LEU A 93 -2.62 -17.62 2.19
CA LEU A 93 -2.42 -18.68 1.21
C LEU A 93 -1.87 -18.13 -0.12
N ALA A 94 -0.59 -18.41 -0.37
CA ALA A 94 0.05 -18.21 -1.67
C ALA A 94 -0.11 -19.45 -2.57
N ILE A 95 -0.29 -19.22 -3.87
CA ILE A 95 -0.33 -20.24 -4.91
C ILE A 95 0.69 -19.94 -6.00
N LYS A 96 1.43 -20.97 -6.43
CA LYS A 96 2.32 -20.91 -7.60
C LYS A 96 1.74 -21.77 -8.71
N GLN A 97 1.30 -21.14 -9.80
CA GLN A 97 0.77 -21.86 -10.96
C GLN A 97 1.89 -22.64 -11.66
N ARG A 98 1.55 -23.78 -12.28
CA ARG A 98 2.52 -24.60 -13.03
C ARG A 98 3.07 -23.79 -14.20
N GLY A 99 4.40 -23.66 -14.28
CA GLY A 99 5.08 -22.85 -15.30
C GLY A 99 5.18 -21.36 -14.99
N ALA A 100 4.61 -20.86 -13.87
CA ALA A 100 4.80 -19.47 -13.45
C ALA A 100 6.12 -19.30 -12.69
N CYS A 101 6.79 -18.14 -12.84
CA CYS A 101 7.92 -17.78 -12.01
C CYS A 101 7.50 -17.56 -10.54
N CYS A 102 6.51 -16.70 -10.34
CA CYS A 102 6.15 -16.16 -9.04
C CYS A 102 4.85 -16.77 -8.49
N GLU A 103 4.81 -16.87 -7.17
CA GLU A 103 3.59 -17.12 -6.42
C GLU A 103 2.75 -15.83 -6.29
N ARG A 104 1.45 -16.02 -6.07
CA ARG A 104 0.46 -14.96 -5.85
C ARG A 104 -0.50 -15.38 -4.75
N CYS A 105 -1.04 -14.43 -3.98
CA CYS A 105 -2.10 -14.72 -3.03
C CYS A 105 -3.32 -15.28 -3.75
N LYS A 106 -3.94 -16.32 -3.20
CA LYS A 106 -5.07 -17.01 -3.84
C LYS A 106 -6.25 -16.05 -4.02
N GLY A 107 -6.67 -15.85 -5.27
CA GLY A 107 -7.89 -15.11 -5.59
C GLY A 107 -9.15 -15.91 -5.31
N CYS A 108 -10.30 -15.24 -5.39
CA CYS A 108 -11.62 -15.81 -5.20
C CYS A 108 -12.36 -15.94 -6.54
N THR A 109 -13.23 -16.94 -6.65
CA THR A 109 -14.21 -17.02 -7.73
C THR A 109 -15.60 -16.81 -7.13
N TYR A 110 -16.36 -15.85 -7.66
CA TYR A 110 -17.69 -15.50 -7.17
C TYR A 110 -18.57 -15.12 -8.37
N GLU A 111 -19.73 -15.77 -8.50
CA GLU A 111 -20.68 -15.58 -9.61
C GLU A 111 -20.01 -15.66 -11.01
N GLY A 112 -19.04 -16.56 -11.18
CA GLY A 112 -18.27 -16.74 -12.42
C GLY A 112 -17.13 -15.73 -12.63
N ASN A 113 -17.10 -14.64 -11.86
CA ASN A 113 -16.03 -13.65 -11.90
C ASN A 113 -14.84 -14.06 -11.00
N THR A 114 -13.64 -13.61 -11.35
CA THR A 114 -12.41 -13.87 -10.58
C THR A 114 -11.88 -12.57 -9.98
N TYR A 115 -11.62 -12.59 -8.67
CA TYR A 115 -11.17 -11.45 -7.90
C TYR A 115 -9.80 -11.73 -7.25
N ASN A 116 -8.90 -10.75 -7.27
CA ASN A 116 -7.62 -10.85 -6.58
C ASN A 116 -7.82 -10.85 -5.05
N SER A 117 -6.89 -11.43 -4.29
CA SER A 117 -6.95 -11.32 -2.83
C SER A 117 -6.87 -9.87 -2.37
N SER A 118 -7.51 -9.58 -1.24
CA SER A 118 -7.75 -8.25 -0.67
C SER A 118 -8.58 -7.29 -1.52
N PHE A 119 -9.12 -7.72 -2.67
CA PHE A 119 -9.99 -6.88 -3.51
C PHE A 119 -11.38 -6.73 -2.88
N LYS A 120 -11.97 -5.54 -3.00
CA LYS A 120 -13.28 -5.18 -2.45
C LYS A 120 -14.18 -4.62 -3.55
N TRP A 121 -15.45 -5.01 -3.56
CA TRP A 121 -16.44 -4.53 -4.53
C TRP A 121 -17.83 -4.46 -3.92
N HIS A 122 -18.67 -3.58 -4.47
CA HIS A 122 -20.08 -3.47 -4.09
C HIS A 122 -20.94 -4.39 -4.97
N SER A 123 -22.06 -4.89 -4.43
CA SER A 123 -23.06 -5.60 -5.24
C SER A 123 -23.73 -4.63 -6.23
N PRO A 124 -23.87 -5.00 -7.52
CA PRO A 124 -24.60 -4.19 -8.51
C PRO A 124 -26.10 -4.06 -8.20
N ALA A 125 -26.68 -5.02 -7.47
CA ALA A 125 -28.09 -5.01 -7.09
C ALA A 125 -28.33 -4.28 -5.76
N GLU A 126 -27.36 -4.32 -4.84
CA GLU A 126 -27.47 -3.76 -3.50
C GLU A 126 -26.23 -2.93 -3.16
N PRO A 127 -26.22 -1.59 -3.40
CA PRO A 127 -25.00 -0.80 -3.33
C PRO A 127 -24.38 -0.75 -1.92
N CYS A 128 -25.16 -1.01 -0.85
CA CYS A 128 -24.62 -1.11 0.52
C CYS A 128 -24.03 -2.48 0.89
N VAL A 129 -24.16 -3.50 0.03
CA VAL A 129 -23.49 -4.78 0.23
C VAL A 129 -22.07 -4.69 -0.33
N LEU A 130 -21.08 -4.78 0.57
CA LEU A 130 -19.66 -4.78 0.25
C LEU A 130 -19.11 -6.21 0.41
N HIS A 131 -18.61 -6.76 -0.70
CA HIS A 131 -17.87 -8.00 -0.73
C HIS A 131 -16.36 -7.73 -0.62
N GLN A 132 -15.64 -8.64 0.03
CA GLN A 132 -14.18 -8.67 0.05
C GLN A 132 -13.67 -10.08 -0.23
N CYS A 133 -12.72 -10.20 -1.16
CA CYS A 133 -11.97 -11.43 -1.37
C CYS A 133 -10.78 -11.49 -0.40
N GLN A 134 -10.63 -12.60 0.31
CA GLN A 134 -9.50 -12.86 1.22
C GLN A 134 -9.06 -14.33 1.04
N GLU A 135 -7.94 -14.53 0.35
CA GLU A 135 -7.28 -15.83 0.11
C GLU A 135 -8.17 -16.97 -0.42
N GLY A 136 -9.16 -16.62 -1.24
CA GLY A 136 -10.12 -17.56 -1.84
C GLY A 136 -11.43 -17.72 -1.08
N VAL A 137 -11.64 -16.97 0.00
CA VAL A 137 -12.94 -16.79 0.68
C VAL A 137 -13.50 -15.42 0.31
N VAL A 138 -14.77 -15.35 -0.09
CA VAL A 138 -15.49 -14.07 -0.20
C VAL A 138 -16.26 -13.84 1.08
N THR A 139 -15.98 -12.73 1.76
CA THR A 139 -16.79 -12.24 2.87
C THR A 139 -17.77 -11.19 2.37
N GLN A 140 -18.93 -11.10 3.00
CA GLN A 140 -19.95 -10.10 2.76
C GLN A 140 -20.11 -9.24 4.01
N SER A 141 -20.26 -7.93 3.81
CA SER A 141 -20.47 -6.95 4.87
C SER A 141 -21.49 -5.91 4.41
N GLU A 142 -22.24 -5.34 5.35
CA GLU A 142 -23.21 -4.29 5.08
C GLU A 142 -22.63 -2.93 5.51
N VAL A 143 -22.62 -1.98 4.60
CA VAL A 143 -22.17 -0.60 4.87
C VAL A 143 -23.29 0.15 5.59
N ARG A 144 -23.00 0.60 6.82
CA ARG A 144 -23.91 1.44 7.61
C ARG A 144 -23.42 2.89 7.61
N CYS A 145 -24.20 3.78 7.01
CA CYS A 145 -23.88 5.18 6.87
C CYS A 145 -24.27 5.96 8.13
N VAL A 146 -23.34 6.77 8.67
CA VAL A 146 -23.64 7.74 9.73
C VAL A 146 -23.80 9.11 9.07
N VAL A 147 -24.95 9.75 9.29
CA VAL A 147 -25.33 10.97 8.57
C VAL A 147 -25.73 12.06 9.57
N HIS A 148 -25.09 13.22 9.47
CA HIS A 148 -25.24 14.33 10.41
C HIS A 148 -25.82 15.57 9.71
N CYS A 149 -26.97 15.41 9.03
CA CYS A 149 -27.73 16.52 8.46
C CYS A 149 -29.23 16.20 8.48
N ARG A 150 -30.07 17.25 8.45
CA ARG A 150 -31.52 17.11 8.64
C ARG A 150 -32.26 16.53 7.43
N ASN A 151 -31.76 16.81 6.23
CA ASN A 151 -32.37 16.38 4.97
C ASN A 151 -31.29 15.84 4.03
N PRO A 152 -30.82 14.59 4.22
CA PRO A 152 -29.82 14.00 3.35
C PRO A 152 -30.40 13.66 1.97
N LEU A 153 -29.58 13.82 0.92
CA LEU A 153 -29.95 13.54 -0.46
C LEU A 153 -29.49 12.13 -0.86
N GLU A 154 -30.44 11.28 -1.21
CA GLU A 154 -30.19 9.95 -1.77
C GLU A 154 -29.79 10.04 -3.26
N HIS A 155 -28.88 9.16 -3.69
CA HIS A 155 -28.43 9.07 -5.08
C HIS A 155 -28.66 7.67 -5.62
N LEU A 156 -29.25 7.57 -6.82
CA LEU A 156 -29.46 6.29 -7.49
C LEU A 156 -28.13 5.54 -7.69
N GLY A 157 -28.04 4.33 -7.15
CA GLY A 157 -26.84 3.48 -7.25
C GLY A 157 -25.73 3.78 -6.22
N ALA A 158 -25.88 4.78 -5.36
CA ALA A 158 -24.97 4.97 -4.22
C ALA A 158 -25.50 4.24 -2.98
N CYS A 159 -24.60 3.82 -2.08
CA CYS A 159 -25.01 3.29 -0.78
C CYS A 159 -25.42 4.41 0.19
N CYS A 160 -24.50 5.35 0.42
CA CYS A 160 -24.72 6.42 1.40
C CYS A 160 -25.29 7.67 0.74
N PRO A 161 -26.30 8.31 1.34
CA PRO A 161 -26.75 9.63 0.90
C PRO A 161 -25.71 10.68 1.28
N THR A 162 -25.78 11.85 0.63
CA THR A 162 -24.90 13.00 0.93
C THR A 162 -25.70 14.13 1.55
N CYS A 163 -25.11 14.85 2.50
CA CYS A 163 -25.70 16.10 2.96
C CYS A 163 -25.65 17.16 1.85
N PRO A 164 -26.77 17.82 1.51
CA PRO A 164 -26.75 18.95 0.61
C PRO A 164 -25.95 20.09 1.25
N GLY A 165 -25.15 20.78 0.43
CA GLY A 165 -24.46 21.99 0.85
C GLY A 165 -25.43 23.15 1.09
N CYS A 166 -24.96 24.17 1.80
CA CYS A 166 -25.70 25.39 2.06
C CYS A 166 -25.59 26.36 0.87
N VAL A 167 -26.58 27.25 0.71
CA VAL A 167 -26.48 28.39 -0.20
C VAL A 167 -26.54 29.67 0.61
N PHE A 168 -25.57 30.57 0.40
CA PHE A 168 -25.53 31.89 1.01
C PHE A 168 -25.20 32.92 -0.07
N GLU A 169 -26.05 33.94 -0.21
CA GLU A 169 -25.91 35.01 -1.23
C GLU A 169 -25.70 34.47 -2.67
N GLY A 170 -26.33 33.34 -3.00
CA GLY A 170 -26.22 32.68 -4.30
C GLY A 170 -24.97 31.81 -4.49
N VAL A 171 -24.03 31.81 -3.55
CA VAL A 171 -22.85 30.94 -3.54
C VAL A 171 -23.16 29.65 -2.79
N GLN A 172 -22.72 28.51 -3.36
CA GLN A 172 -22.90 27.19 -2.77
C GLN A 172 -21.66 26.78 -1.95
N TYR A 173 -21.89 26.40 -0.70
CA TYR A 173 -20.89 25.98 0.28
C TYR A 173 -21.12 24.52 0.67
N ARG A 174 -20.07 23.73 0.82
CA ARG A 174 -20.17 22.32 1.22
C ARG A 174 -20.50 22.19 2.70
N GLU A 175 -21.11 21.07 3.09
CA GLU A 175 -21.29 20.71 4.50
C GLU A 175 -19.91 20.70 5.22
N GLY A 176 -19.80 21.44 6.32
CA GLY A 176 -18.55 21.68 7.05
C GLY A 176 -17.68 22.84 6.54
N GLU A 177 -18.06 23.52 5.45
CA GLU A 177 -17.27 24.62 4.87
C GLU A 177 -17.41 25.92 5.67
N GLU A 178 -16.28 26.62 5.86
CA GLU A 178 -16.20 27.88 6.62
C GLU A 178 -15.81 29.05 5.72
N PHE A 179 -16.47 30.19 5.88
CA PHE A 179 -16.21 31.40 5.08
C PHE A 179 -16.44 32.70 5.85
N HIS A 180 -15.89 33.80 5.32
CA HIS A 180 -16.06 35.14 5.88
C HIS A 180 -16.86 35.99 4.88
N PRO A 181 -18.14 36.32 5.15
CA PRO A 181 -18.95 37.12 4.23
C PRO A 181 -18.33 38.51 4.05
N GLU A 182 -18.36 39.02 2.82
CA GLU A 182 -17.80 40.33 2.42
C GLU A 182 -16.33 40.57 2.84
N GLY A 183 -15.55 39.51 3.11
CA GLY A 183 -14.18 39.64 3.65
C GLY A 183 -14.11 40.14 5.10
N ASN A 184 -15.23 40.16 5.83
CA ASN A 184 -15.32 40.64 7.20
C ASN A 184 -14.65 39.67 8.18
N LYS A 185 -13.40 39.98 8.58
CA LYS A 185 -12.58 39.19 9.51
C LYS A 185 -13.16 39.03 10.92
N CYS A 186 -14.25 39.71 11.26
CA CYS A 186 -14.92 39.61 12.57
C CYS A 186 -16.16 38.71 12.54
N ILE A 187 -16.52 38.16 11.38
CA ILE A 187 -17.68 37.30 11.18
C ILE A 187 -17.23 36.04 10.45
N LYS A 188 -17.46 34.88 11.06
CA LYS A 188 -17.26 33.57 10.44
C LYS A 188 -18.62 32.91 10.26
N CYS A 189 -18.88 32.40 9.06
CA CYS A 189 -20.03 31.54 8.77
C CYS A 189 -19.52 30.12 8.57
N SER A 190 -20.28 29.12 9.02
CA SER A 190 -20.07 27.73 8.63
C SER A 190 -21.37 27.11 8.10
N CYS A 191 -21.25 26.27 7.08
CA CYS A 191 -22.34 25.41 6.65
C CYS A 191 -22.37 24.16 7.54
N VAL A 192 -23.44 23.97 8.31
CA VAL A 192 -23.63 22.81 9.19
C VAL A 192 -25.08 22.35 9.18
N PHE A 193 -25.30 21.04 9.08
CA PHE A 193 -26.61 20.38 8.98
C PHE A 193 -27.48 20.92 7.82
N ALA A 194 -26.86 21.30 6.69
CA ALA A 194 -27.48 22.04 5.59
C ALA A 194 -28.07 23.42 6.00
N SER A 195 -27.47 24.10 6.98
CA SER A 195 -27.86 25.45 7.40
C SER A 195 -26.64 26.33 7.69
N ILE A 196 -26.74 27.64 7.42
CA ILE A 196 -25.68 28.60 7.73
C ILE A 196 -25.72 28.97 9.21
N SER A 197 -24.69 28.61 9.95
CA SER A 197 -24.45 29.08 11.32
C SER A 197 -23.49 30.27 11.31
N LYS A 198 -23.89 31.38 11.94
CA LYS A 198 -23.13 32.63 11.97
C LYS A 198 -22.49 32.85 13.34
N PHE A 199 -21.17 33.03 13.34
CA PHE A 199 -20.34 33.25 14.53
C PHE A 199 -19.74 34.66 14.48
N LYS A 200 -19.76 35.35 15.62
CA LYS A 200 -19.01 36.60 15.79
C LYS A 200 -17.69 36.29 16.45
N LEU A 201 -16.61 36.57 15.75
CA LEU A 201 -15.26 36.41 16.25
C LEU A 201 -14.95 37.58 17.19
N ARG A 202 -14.66 37.27 18.45
CA ARG A 202 -14.04 38.23 19.38
C ARG A 202 -12.53 37.98 19.40
N PRO A 203 -11.68 39.01 19.21
CA PRO A 203 -10.24 38.85 19.39
C PRO A 203 -9.96 38.62 20.89
N ASP A 204 -9.58 37.40 21.25
CA ASP A 204 -9.09 37.10 22.60
C ASP A 204 -7.58 37.41 22.66
N PHE A 205 -7.28 38.58 23.23
CA PHE A 205 -5.91 39.05 23.44
C PHE A 205 -5.08 38.17 24.39
N SER A 206 -5.69 37.23 25.13
CA SER A 206 -4.99 36.39 26.10
C SER A 206 -4.39 35.10 25.51
N LEU A 207 -4.93 34.59 24.40
CA LEU A 207 -4.53 33.29 23.83
C LEU A 207 -4.11 33.30 22.35
N GLY A 208 -4.14 34.46 21.68
CA GLY A 208 -3.79 34.57 20.25
C GLY A 208 -4.73 33.79 19.33
N ARG A 209 -5.96 33.51 19.78
CA ARG A 209 -7.02 32.81 19.04
C ARG A 209 -8.30 33.63 19.09
N SER A 210 -9.10 33.56 18.04
CA SER A 210 -10.43 34.18 18.04
C SER A 210 -11.40 33.31 18.87
N ALA A 211 -12.15 33.93 19.78
CA ALA A 211 -13.24 33.28 20.48
C ALA A 211 -14.51 33.35 19.61
N GLU A 212 -15.13 32.20 19.34
CA GLU A 212 -16.33 32.09 18.52
C GLU A 212 -17.58 32.19 19.40
N VAL A 213 -18.35 33.27 19.25
CA VAL A 213 -19.68 33.39 19.86
C VAL A 213 -20.72 33.05 18.80
N TYR A 214 -21.46 31.96 19.00
CA TYR A 214 -22.60 31.60 18.17
C TYR A 214 -23.67 32.71 18.24
N VAL A 215 -24.09 33.23 17.09
CA VAL A 215 -25.04 34.36 17.02
C VAL A 215 -26.42 33.85 16.63
N THR A 216 -26.53 33.16 15.50
CA THR A 216 -27.78 32.65 14.93
C THR A 216 -27.52 31.47 13.99
N ALA A 217 -28.45 30.50 13.96
CA ALA A 217 -28.71 29.73 12.74
C ALA A 217 -29.62 30.58 11.84
N MET A 218 -29.28 30.66 10.55
CA MET A 218 -30.19 31.16 9.54
C MET A 218 -31.13 30.02 9.11
N PRO A 219 -32.45 30.09 9.36
CA PRO A 219 -33.38 29.09 8.85
C PRO A 219 -33.53 29.22 7.33
N GLU A 220 -33.87 28.11 6.64
CA GLU A 220 -34.14 28.06 5.19
C GLU A 220 -35.44 28.78 4.78
N TRP A 221 -35.53 30.09 5.03
CA TRP A 221 -36.63 30.95 4.57
C TRP A 221 -36.12 32.28 4.01
N VAL A 222 -35.29 32.20 2.96
CA VAL A 222 -35.25 33.22 1.91
C VAL A 222 -35.63 32.57 0.58
N LYS A 223 -36.81 31.92 0.57
CA LYS A 223 -37.50 31.62 -0.68
C LYS A 223 -38.10 32.92 -1.21
N ASN A 224 -37.34 33.56 -2.10
CA ASN A 224 -37.86 34.30 -3.26
C ASN A 224 -39.14 35.13 -2.99
N THR A 225 -39.01 36.28 -2.33
CA THR A 225 -40.07 37.29 -2.17
C THR A 225 -39.74 38.59 -2.90
N ASP A 226 -39.31 38.48 -4.17
CA ASP A 226 -39.34 39.58 -5.14
C ASP A 226 -40.50 39.38 -6.12
N LEU A 227 -41.74 39.50 -5.60
CA LEU A 227 -42.96 39.68 -6.38
C LEU A 227 -43.87 40.67 -5.66
N LEU A 228 -43.64 41.96 -5.94
CA LEU A 228 -44.59 43.00 -6.42
C LEU A 228 -46.04 43.07 -5.85
N PRO A 229 -46.75 44.22 -5.98
CA PRO A 229 -46.30 45.62 -6.14
C PRO A 229 -47.03 46.60 -5.19
N SER A 230 -46.55 47.86 -5.13
CA SER A 230 -47.35 49.12 -5.11
C SER A 230 -46.43 50.33 -5.05
#